data_AF-A0A959ACF0-F1
#
_entry.id   AF-A0A959ACF0-F1
#
_cell.length_a   1.000
_cell.length_b   1.000
_cell.length_c   1.000
_cell.angle_alpha   90.00
_cell.angle_beta   90.00
_cell.angle_gamma   90.00
#
_symmetry.space_group_name_H-M   'P 1'
#
loop_
_entity.id
_entity.type
_entity.pdbx_description
1 polymer ?
#
loop_
_entity_poly.entity_id
_entity_poly.type
_entity_poly.pdbx_seq_one_letter_code
_entity_poly.pdbx_strand_id
1 'polypeptide(L)'
;MHIEIDQYATRTDTIPSEEFFKQIPQRLLHDIDHIADPETAVVLGKEYFKLDDSTFVYWVEIHQSWFQNHSLFIYNSEQNKFTDRITVAELYGGDGGQSLFGSWIFDFDGDKKPDIVRQHVEYYVIPKEDDVETVQEKSAELLLWRNGHFELQANSNEQDLIKRFPVKSFWD
;
A
#
# COMPACT_ATOMS: atom_id res chain seq x y z
N MET A 1 -10.32 -4.85 7.51
CA MET A 1 -9.59 -5.60 6.47
C MET A 1 -8.10 -5.47 6.74
N HIS A 2 -7.33 -6.55 6.58
CA HIS A 2 -5.87 -6.55 6.73
C HIS A 2 -5.26 -6.89 5.37
N ILE A 3 -4.27 -6.11 4.95
CA ILE A 3 -3.62 -6.23 3.64
C ILE A 3 -2.12 -6.30 3.85
N GLU A 4 -1.53 -7.41 3.41
CA GLU A 4 -0.09 -7.65 3.33
C GLU A 4 0.21 -8.28 1.96
N ILE A 5 1.49 -8.25 1.58
CA ILE A 5 1.97 -8.97 0.41
C ILE A 5 1.97 -10.48 0.70
N ASP A 6 1.08 -11.23 0.03
CA ASP A 6 1.09 -12.69 0.00
C ASP A 6 1.71 -13.20 -1.31
N GLN A 7 2.69 -14.10 -1.21
CA GLN A 7 3.35 -14.73 -2.36
C GLN A 7 2.44 -15.71 -3.11
N TYR A 8 1.30 -16.11 -2.54
CA TYR A 8 0.36 -17.06 -3.12
C TYR A 8 -0.99 -16.39 -3.43
N ALA A 9 -1.07 -15.67 -4.54
CA ALA A 9 -2.30 -14.98 -4.92
C ALA A 9 -3.46 -15.98 -5.19
N THR A 10 -4.54 -15.85 -4.41
CA THR A 10 -5.84 -16.47 -4.68
C THR A 10 -6.74 -15.47 -5.43
N ARG A 11 -7.33 -15.96 -6.53
CA ARG A 11 -8.35 -15.38 -7.43
C ARG A 11 -8.30 -13.86 -7.63
N THR A 12 -7.79 -13.44 -8.79
CA THR A 12 -7.71 -12.03 -9.20
C THR A 12 -8.20 -11.85 -10.63
N ASP A 13 -8.91 -10.75 -10.88
CA ASP A 13 -9.28 -10.35 -12.24
C ASP A 13 -8.11 -9.56 -12.83
N THR A 14 -7.58 -10.02 -13.95
CA THR A 14 -6.48 -9.32 -14.64
C THR A 14 -7.01 -8.08 -15.34
N ILE A 15 -6.39 -6.94 -15.12
CA ILE A 15 -6.69 -5.69 -15.82
C ILE A 15 -5.64 -5.51 -16.92
N PRO A 16 -6.01 -5.26 -18.19
CA PRO A 16 -5.03 -4.95 -19.22
C PRO A 16 -4.17 -3.75 -18.81
N SER A 17 -2.86 -3.97 -18.64
CA SER A 17 -1.95 -2.97 -18.07
C SER A 17 -1.96 -1.66 -18.85
N GLU A 18 -1.90 -1.72 -20.17
CA GLU A 18 -1.99 -0.52 -21.01
C GLU A 18 -3.26 0.29 -20.74
N GLU A 19 -4.40 -0.37 -20.57
CA GLU A 19 -5.68 0.31 -20.36
C GLU A 19 -5.74 0.94 -18.98
N PHE A 20 -5.24 0.22 -17.97
CA PHE A 20 -5.10 0.74 -16.62
C PHE A 20 -4.25 2.03 -16.60
N PHE A 21 -3.03 1.98 -17.14
CA PHE A 21 -2.13 3.13 -17.13
C PHE A 21 -2.59 4.30 -18.03
N LYS A 22 -3.47 4.04 -19.01
CA LYS A 22 -4.14 5.09 -19.80
C LYS A 22 -5.25 5.80 -19.01
N GLN A 23 -5.99 5.08 -18.17
CA GLN A 23 -7.13 5.62 -17.43
C GLN A 23 -6.72 6.33 -16.13
N ILE A 24 -5.66 5.88 -15.46
CA ILE A 24 -5.22 6.48 -14.20
C ILE A 24 -4.45 7.78 -14.48
N PRO A 25 -4.84 8.91 -13.85
CA PRO A 25 -4.09 10.15 -13.95
C PRO A 25 -2.62 9.97 -13.55
N GLN A 26 -1.69 10.46 -14.38
CA GLN A 26 -0.24 10.31 -14.17
C GLN A 26 0.24 10.75 -12.79
N ARG A 27 -0.36 11.80 -12.21
CA ARG A 27 -0.04 12.26 -10.85
C ARG A 27 -0.27 11.17 -9.77
N LEU A 28 -1.21 10.25 -9.98
CA LEU A 28 -1.49 9.17 -9.03
C LEU A 28 -0.52 7.99 -9.21
N LEU A 29 0.12 7.89 -10.38
CA LEU A 29 1.11 6.86 -10.69
C LEU A 29 2.52 7.27 -10.29
N HIS A 30 2.82 8.57 -10.25
CA HIS A 30 4.13 9.10 -9.88
C HIS A 30 4.58 8.67 -8.48
N ASP A 31 3.63 8.45 -7.57
CA ASP A 31 3.90 7.99 -6.21
C ASP A 31 4.08 6.46 -6.11
N ILE A 32 4.18 5.77 -7.25
CA ILE A 32 4.61 4.37 -7.35
C ILE A 32 6.02 4.37 -7.92
N ASP A 33 7.00 4.62 -7.06
CA ASP A 33 8.39 4.93 -7.41
C ASP A 33 9.10 3.82 -8.23
N HIS A 34 8.55 2.61 -8.24
CA HIS A 34 9.26 1.40 -8.65
C HIS A 34 8.67 0.69 -9.87
N ILE A 35 7.61 1.20 -10.49
CA ILE A 35 7.14 0.65 -11.77
C ILE A 35 8.12 1.08 -12.86
N ALA A 36 9.02 0.16 -13.22
CA ALA A 36 10.06 0.40 -14.22
C ALA A 36 9.52 0.35 -15.65
N ASP A 37 8.45 -0.42 -15.90
CA ASP A 37 7.88 -0.61 -17.23
C ASP A 37 6.39 -1.02 -17.17
N PRO A 38 5.46 -0.11 -17.52
CA PRO A 38 4.03 -0.37 -17.59
C PRO A 38 3.62 -1.52 -18.53
N GLU A 39 4.42 -1.86 -19.54
CA GLU A 39 4.11 -2.92 -20.51
C GLU A 39 4.34 -4.32 -19.94
N THR A 40 5.21 -4.44 -18.94
CA THR A 40 5.57 -5.72 -18.31
C THR A 40 4.93 -5.91 -16.93
N ALA A 41 4.33 -4.85 -16.38
CA ALA A 41 3.60 -4.92 -15.13
C ALA A 41 2.34 -5.78 -15.28
N VAL A 42 2.07 -6.64 -14.30
CA VAL A 42 0.80 -7.36 -14.20
C VAL A 42 -0.11 -6.58 -13.25
N VAL A 43 -1.26 -6.15 -13.75
CA VAL A 43 -2.24 -5.37 -12.97
C VAL A 43 -3.44 -6.26 -12.64
N LEU A 44 -3.82 -6.29 -11.36
CA LEU A 44 -4.83 -7.16 -10.81
C LEU A 44 -5.88 -6.35 -10.04
N GLY A 45 -7.15 -6.52 -10.37
CA GLY A 45 -8.27 -6.06 -9.55
C GLY A 45 -8.54 -7.05 -8.43
N LYS A 46 -8.59 -6.57 -7.19
CA LYS A 46 -8.81 -7.41 -6.00
C LYS A 46 -10.23 -7.30 -5.49
N GLU A 47 -10.62 -6.08 -5.13
CA GLU A 47 -11.93 -5.78 -4.56
C GLU A 47 -12.26 -4.31 -4.77
N TYR A 48 -13.51 -3.93 -4.54
CA TYR A 48 -13.90 -2.54 -4.45
C TYR A 48 -14.96 -2.37 -3.35
N PHE A 49 -15.01 -1.18 -2.76
CA PHE A 49 -16.01 -0.82 -1.75
C PHE A 49 -16.37 0.66 -1.85
N LYS A 50 -17.46 1.06 -1.19
CA LYS A 50 -17.90 2.46 -1.14
C LYS A 50 -17.43 3.13 0.15
N LEU A 51 -16.95 4.37 0.05
CA LEU A 51 -16.76 5.25 1.21
C LEU A 51 -18.05 6.03 1.51
N ASP A 52 -18.76 6.42 0.46
CA ASP A 52 -20.06 7.08 0.50
C ASP A 52 -20.82 6.85 -0.82
N ASP A 53 -21.89 7.62 -1.06
CA ASP A 53 -22.75 7.45 -2.22
C ASP A 53 -22.07 7.76 -3.57
N SER A 54 -21.07 8.66 -3.57
CA SER A 54 -20.37 9.09 -4.78
C SER A 54 -18.89 8.69 -4.82
N THR A 55 -18.35 8.14 -3.74
CA THR A 55 -16.93 7.77 -3.63
C THR A 55 -16.74 6.27 -3.50
N PHE A 56 -16.01 5.71 -4.47
CA PHE A 56 -15.67 4.30 -4.56
C PHE A 56 -14.17 4.13 -4.37
N VAL A 57 -13.78 3.05 -3.70
CA VAL A 57 -12.39 2.62 -3.58
C VAL A 57 -12.21 1.35 -4.37
N TYR A 58 -11.22 1.33 -5.26
CA TYR A 58 -10.80 0.16 -6.01
C TYR A 58 -9.45 -0.31 -5.51
N TRP A 59 -9.37 -1.54 -5.02
CA TRP A 59 -8.12 -2.17 -4.64
C TRP A 59 -7.49 -2.83 -5.87
N VAL A 60 -6.34 -2.28 -6.24
CA VAL A 60 -5.52 -2.74 -7.35
C VAL A 60 -4.17 -3.23 -6.82
N GLU A 61 -3.72 -4.34 -7.37
CA GLU A 61 -2.42 -4.92 -7.13
C GLU A 61 -1.59 -4.85 -8.42
N ILE A 62 -0.35 -4.39 -8.33
CA ILE A 62 0.59 -4.27 -9.44
C ILE A 62 1.83 -5.09 -9.11
N HIS A 63 2.19 -6.01 -10.01
CA HIS A 63 3.36 -6.87 -9.90
C HIS A 63 4.37 -6.53 -10.98
N GLN A 64 5.65 -6.46 -10.61
CA GLN A 64 6.73 -6.38 -11.58
C GLN A 64 8.02 -6.96 -10.98
N SER A 65 8.45 -8.15 -11.43
CA SER A 65 9.69 -8.83 -11.03
C SER A 65 10.01 -8.85 -9.52
N TRP A 66 10.67 -7.81 -9.01
CA TRP A 66 11.15 -7.63 -7.63
C TRP A 66 10.26 -6.67 -6.80
N PHE A 67 9.11 -6.29 -7.35
CA PHE A 67 8.19 -5.30 -6.81
C PHE A 67 6.76 -5.83 -6.80
N GLN A 68 6.11 -5.65 -5.66
CA GLN A 68 4.68 -5.91 -5.52
C GLN A 68 4.05 -4.74 -4.76
N ASN A 69 3.01 -4.14 -5.31
CA ASN A 69 2.35 -2.97 -4.75
C ASN A 69 0.84 -3.16 -4.74
N HIS A 70 0.22 -2.86 -3.62
CA HIS A 70 -1.22 -2.83 -3.43
C HIS A 70 -1.61 -1.39 -3.19
N SER A 71 -2.51 -0.87 -4.01
CA SER A 71 -2.98 0.49 -3.94
C SER A 71 -4.51 0.51 -3.89
N LEU A 72 -5.04 1.41 -3.08
CA LEU A 72 -6.43 1.82 -3.12
C LEU A 72 -6.55 3.05 -4.00
N PHE A 73 -7.29 2.95 -5.10
CA PHE A 73 -7.62 4.06 -5.97
C PHE A 73 -9.00 4.61 -5.63
N ILE A 74 -9.08 5.92 -5.39
CA ILE A 74 -10.31 6.61 -5.04
C ILE A 74 -10.95 7.16 -6.30
N TYR A 75 -12.16 6.72 -6.59
CA TYR A 75 -12.96 7.16 -7.72
C TYR A 75 -14.17 7.96 -7.25
N ASN A 76 -14.30 9.18 -7.76
CA ASN A 76 -15.48 10.00 -7.54
C ASN A 76 -16.42 9.87 -8.76
N SER A 77 -17.62 9.33 -8.54
CA SER A 77 -18.59 9.05 -9.60
C SER A 77 -19.27 10.29 -10.15
N GLU A 78 -19.43 11.34 -9.34
CA GLU A 78 -19.97 12.64 -9.79
C GLU A 78 -19.01 13.33 -10.75
N GLN A 79 -17.71 13.21 -10.50
CA GLN A 79 -16.64 13.77 -11.35
C GLN A 79 -16.18 12.81 -12.45
N ASN A 80 -16.65 11.56 -12.42
CA ASN A 80 -16.29 10.48 -13.34
C ASN A 80 -14.77 10.31 -13.51
N LYS A 81 -14.01 10.33 -12.40
CA LYS A 81 -12.54 10.21 -12.42
C LYS A 81 -11.96 9.71 -11.12
N PHE A 82 -10.73 9.19 -11.19
CA PHE A 82 -9.90 8.92 -10.03
C PHE A 82 -9.35 10.23 -9.42
N THR A 83 -9.61 10.43 -8.13
CA THR A 83 -9.27 11.65 -7.39
C THR A 83 -8.07 11.48 -6.47
N ASP A 84 -7.80 10.27 -6.00
CA ASP A 84 -6.72 10.02 -5.06
C ASP A 84 -6.23 8.56 -5.12
N ARG A 85 -5.08 8.29 -4.50
CA ARG A 85 -4.49 6.95 -4.36
C ARG A 85 -3.74 6.86 -3.03
N ILE A 86 -3.85 5.72 -2.36
CA ILE A 86 -3.01 5.40 -1.22
C ILE A 86 -2.43 3.99 -1.39
N THR A 87 -1.12 3.85 -1.18
CA THR A 87 -0.50 2.52 -1.13
C THR A 87 -0.81 1.85 0.22
N VAL A 88 -1.26 0.59 0.20
CA VAL A 88 -1.70 -0.18 1.38
C VAL A 88 -0.92 -1.46 1.64
N ALA A 89 -0.15 -1.94 0.67
CA ALA A 89 0.95 -2.85 0.94
C ALA A 89 2.00 -2.71 -0.15
N GLU A 90 3.25 -2.92 0.19
CA GLU A 90 4.34 -2.96 -0.78
C GLU A 90 5.44 -3.88 -0.29
N LEU A 91 6.06 -4.55 -1.25
CA LEU A 91 7.33 -5.23 -1.08
C LEU A 91 8.27 -4.71 -2.17
N TYR A 92 9.40 -4.17 -1.72
CA TYR A 92 10.49 -3.72 -2.57
C TYR A 92 11.82 -4.15 -1.95
N GLY A 93 12.71 -4.72 -2.76
CA GLY A 93 14.10 -4.94 -2.36
C GLY A 93 14.66 -6.31 -2.77
N GLY A 94 15.88 -6.57 -2.31
CA GLY A 94 16.65 -7.76 -2.64
C GLY A 94 17.67 -8.07 -1.56
N ASP A 95 18.77 -8.76 -1.91
CA ASP A 95 19.72 -9.30 -0.94
C ASP A 95 20.46 -8.24 -0.09
N GLY A 96 20.49 -6.97 -0.53
CA GLY A 96 21.15 -5.86 0.17
C GLY A 96 20.24 -5.04 1.09
N GLY A 97 18.93 -5.29 1.07
CA GLY A 97 17.95 -4.56 1.86
C GLY A 97 16.54 -4.70 1.27
N GLN A 98 15.54 -4.67 2.15
CA GLN A 98 14.14 -4.86 1.81
C GLN A 98 13.25 -3.91 2.60
N SER A 99 12.28 -3.35 1.91
CA SER A 99 11.19 -2.55 2.46
C SER A 99 9.91 -3.34 2.28
N LEU A 100 9.22 -3.59 3.38
CA LEU A 100 7.89 -4.20 3.40
C LEU A 100 6.96 -3.28 4.18
N PHE A 101 5.77 -3.05 3.66
CA PHE A 101 4.71 -2.51 4.52
C PHE A 101 3.39 -3.21 4.26
N GLY A 102 2.55 -3.20 5.31
CA GLY A 102 1.19 -3.72 5.30
C GLY A 102 0.25 -2.76 6.02
N SER A 103 -1.05 -2.95 5.80
CA SER A 103 -2.07 -2.04 6.32
C SER A 103 -3.29 -2.73 6.88
N TRP A 104 -3.92 -2.06 7.85
CA TRP A 104 -5.22 -2.40 8.41
C TRP A 104 -6.21 -1.29 8.09
N ILE A 105 -7.31 -1.67 7.45
CA ILE A 105 -8.38 -0.78 7.01
C ILE A 105 -9.63 -1.05 7.82
N PHE A 106 -10.04 -0.09 8.65
CA PHE A 106 -11.20 -0.17 9.54
C PHE A 106 -11.55 1.22 10.09
N ASP A 107 -12.73 1.37 10.66
CA ASP A 107 -13.15 2.59 11.36
C ASP A 107 -12.37 2.74 12.68
N PHE A 108 -11.33 3.57 12.69
CA PHE A 108 -10.43 3.74 13.84
C PHE A 108 -10.99 4.78 14.81
N ASP A 109 -11.55 5.88 14.29
CA ASP A 109 -12.02 7.01 15.09
C ASP A 109 -13.53 7.01 15.40
N GLY A 110 -14.29 6.07 14.83
CA GLY A 110 -15.71 5.84 15.11
C GLY A 110 -16.67 6.64 14.21
N ASP A 111 -16.18 7.26 13.13
CA ASP A 111 -16.99 8.06 12.21
C ASP A 111 -17.72 7.22 11.13
N LYS A 112 -17.55 5.89 11.17
CA LYS A 112 -18.09 4.89 10.22
C LYS A 112 -17.45 4.92 8.83
N LYS A 113 -16.33 5.61 8.66
CA LYS A 113 -15.53 5.58 7.44
C LYS A 113 -14.27 4.78 7.71
N PRO A 114 -13.73 4.09 6.70
CA PRO A 114 -12.50 3.35 6.88
C PRO A 114 -11.32 4.32 7.00
N ASP A 115 -10.53 4.12 8.03
CA ASP A 115 -9.20 4.66 8.21
C ASP A 115 -8.15 3.60 7.87
N ILE A 116 -6.88 3.99 7.83
CA ILE A 116 -5.78 3.10 7.51
C ILE A 116 -4.69 3.22 8.56
N VAL A 117 -4.38 2.13 9.23
CA VAL A 117 -3.10 1.99 9.94
C VAL A 117 -2.12 1.33 8.98
N ARG A 118 -0.98 1.96 8.73
CA ARG A 118 0.13 1.37 7.96
C ARG A 118 1.29 1.11 8.88
N GLN A 119 1.93 -0.04 8.74
CA GLN A 119 3.22 -0.30 9.36
C GLN A 119 4.23 -0.65 8.29
N HIS A 120 5.37 0.02 8.37
CA HIS A 120 6.52 -0.16 7.51
C HIS A 120 7.64 -0.86 8.28
N VAL A 121 8.28 -1.79 7.61
CA VAL A 121 9.39 -2.59 8.11
C VAL A 121 10.52 -2.50 7.09
N GLU A 122 11.64 -1.93 7.51
CA GLU A 122 12.85 -1.85 6.71
C GLU A 122 13.90 -2.83 7.24
N TYR A 123 14.55 -3.49 6.31
CA TYR A 123 15.66 -4.40 6.53
C TYR A 123 16.85 -3.90 5.73
N TYR A 124 17.99 -3.77 6.40
CA TYR A 124 19.23 -3.42 5.72
C TYR A 124 20.44 -4.00 6.44
N VAL A 125 21.54 -4.13 5.70
CA VAL A 125 22.79 -4.70 6.20
C VAL A 125 23.81 -3.60 6.37
N ILE A 126 24.35 -3.47 7.58
CA ILE A 126 25.48 -2.59 7.87
C ILE A 126 26.76 -3.43 7.84
N PRO A 127 27.67 -3.20 6.89
CA PRO A 127 28.96 -3.88 6.89
C PRO A 127 29.81 -3.40 8.08
N LYS A 128 30.44 -4.36 8.77
CA LYS A 128 31.47 -4.16 9.81
C LYS A 128 32.81 -4.72 9.29
N GLU A 129 33.92 -4.38 9.95
CA GLU A 129 35.28 -4.73 9.48
C GLU A 129 35.47 -6.22 9.13
N ASP A 130 34.85 -7.13 9.89
CA ASP A 130 34.93 -8.59 9.69
C ASP A 130 33.56 -9.29 9.67
N ASP A 131 32.45 -8.54 9.64
CA ASP A 131 31.09 -9.08 9.81
C ASP A 131 30.02 -8.23 9.12
N VAL A 132 28.77 -8.71 9.13
CA VAL A 132 27.58 -7.98 8.70
C VAL A 132 26.59 -7.88 9.86
N GLU A 133 26.09 -6.67 10.13
CA GLU A 133 24.99 -6.47 11.06
C GLU A 133 23.69 -6.28 10.28
N THR A 134 22.73 -7.16 10.51
CA THR A 134 21.37 -6.97 10.01
C THR A 134 20.60 -6.06 10.96
N VAL A 135 20.05 -4.98 10.43
CA VAL A 135 19.19 -4.06 11.17
C VAL A 135 17.77 -4.16 10.64
N GLN A 136 16.82 -4.12 11.57
CA GLN A 136 15.41 -4.02 11.28
C GLN A 136 14.84 -2.77 11.94
N GLU A 137 14.22 -1.90 11.14
CA GLU A 137 13.49 -0.75 11.63
C GLU A 137 12.00 -0.94 11.37
N LYS A 138 11.17 -0.50 12.33
CA LYS A 138 9.71 -0.54 12.22
C LYS A 138 9.19 0.86 12.48
N SER A 139 8.32 1.32 11.59
CA SER A 139 7.56 2.54 11.79
C SER A 139 6.08 2.31 11.51
N ALA A 140 5.21 3.13 12.09
CA ALA A 140 3.77 3.01 11.85
C ALA A 140 3.08 4.37 11.88
N GLU A 141 2.03 4.47 11.07
CA GLU A 141 1.25 5.69 10.91
C GLU A 141 -0.24 5.38 10.82
N LEU A 142 -1.03 6.39 11.19
CA LEU A 142 -2.47 6.37 11.05
C LEU A 142 -2.87 7.43 10.03
N LEU A 143 -3.63 7.01 9.03
CA LEU A 143 -4.24 7.84 8.01
C LEU A 143 -5.75 7.86 8.24
N LEU A 144 -6.32 9.06 8.34
CA LEU A 144 -7.76 9.23 8.54
C LEU A 144 -8.41 9.72 7.26
N TRP A 145 -9.61 9.24 6.97
CA TRP A 145 -10.34 9.68 5.79
C TRP A 145 -10.96 11.07 6.01
N ARG A 146 -10.40 12.10 5.37
CA ARG A 146 -10.81 13.50 5.53
C ARG A 146 -10.80 14.22 4.20
N ASN A 147 -11.79 15.09 3.99
CA ASN A 147 -11.85 15.96 2.80
C ASN A 147 -11.64 15.22 1.46
N GLY A 148 -12.14 13.99 1.33
CA GLY A 148 -12.05 13.21 0.10
C GLY A 148 -10.70 12.53 -0.16
N HIS A 149 -9.81 12.46 0.84
CA HIS A 149 -8.52 11.78 0.75
C HIS A 149 -8.08 11.22 2.12
N PHE A 150 -7.02 10.42 2.12
CA PHE A 150 -6.40 9.93 3.35
C PHE A 150 -5.34 10.91 3.85
N GLU A 151 -5.52 11.43 5.08
CA GLU A 151 -4.64 12.41 5.70
C GLU A 151 -3.86 11.78 6.87
N LEU A 152 -2.54 12.02 6.93
CA LEU A 152 -1.69 11.57 8.05
C LEU A 152 -2.10 12.23 9.37
N GLN A 153 -2.35 11.41 10.39
CA GLN A 153 -2.65 11.85 11.74
C GLN A 153 -1.34 12.10 12.52
N ALA A 154 -0.90 13.36 12.55
CA ALA A 154 0.42 13.77 13.08
C ALA A 154 0.78 13.33 14.51
N ASN A 155 -0.20 13.03 15.37
CA ASN A 155 0.01 12.72 16.79
C ASN A 155 -0.38 11.28 17.15
N SER A 156 -0.34 10.34 16.20
CA SER A 156 -0.55 8.93 16.50
C SER A 156 0.60 8.36 17.34
N ASN A 157 0.28 7.51 18.32
CA ASN A 157 1.29 6.80 19.09
C ASN A 157 1.83 5.62 18.26
N GLU A 158 2.89 5.87 17.50
CA GLU A 158 3.56 4.89 16.63
C GLU A 158 3.88 3.57 17.35
N GLN A 159 4.39 3.62 18.59
CA GLN A 159 4.73 2.42 19.35
C GLN A 159 3.51 1.60 19.76
N ASP A 160 2.35 2.23 19.95
CA ASP A 160 1.08 1.51 20.15
C ASP A 160 0.61 0.86 18.85
N LEU A 161 0.70 1.58 17.73
CA LEU A 161 0.33 1.07 16.41
C LEU A 161 1.17 -0.14 16.02
N ILE A 162 2.49 -0.06 16.13
CA ILE A 162 3.43 -1.17 15.88
C ILE A 162 3.06 -2.43 16.67
N LYS A 163 2.64 -2.28 17.94
CA LYS A 163 2.30 -3.41 18.81
C LYS A 163 0.95 -4.02 18.48
N ARG A 164 -0.05 -3.19 18.15
CA ARG A 164 -1.43 -3.61 17.90
C ARG A 164 -1.63 -4.13 16.48
N PHE A 165 -0.84 -3.66 15.54
CA PHE A 165 -0.94 -3.94 14.12
C PHE A 165 0.42 -4.41 13.59
N PRO A 166 0.88 -5.60 14.01
CA PRO A 166 2.19 -6.11 13.59
C PRO A 166 2.11 -6.69 12.18
N VAL A 167 2.97 -6.20 11.30
CA VAL A 167 3.25 -6.79 9.99
C VAL A 167 4.14 -7.98 10.20
N LYS A 168 3.74 -9.12 9.64
CA LYS A 168 4.59 -10.30 9.61
C LYS A 168 5.65 -10.08 8.55
N SER A 169 6.87 -9.82 8.99
CA SER A 169 7.97 -9.85 8.05
C SER A 169 8.32 -11.30 7.71
N PHE A 170 8.92 -11.54 6.54
CA PHE A 170 9.44 -12.85 6.15
C PHE A 170 10.57 -13.37 7.06
N TRP A 171 10.99 -12.58 8.05
CA TRP A 171 12.17 -12.78 8.87
C TRP A 171 11.86 -12.89 10.37
N ASP A 172 10.58 -12.87 10.77
CA ASP A 172 10.11 -13.13 12.15
C ASP A 172 9.88 -14.63 12.42
#